data_AF-A0A420ZC95-F1
#
_entry.id   AF-A0A420ZC95-F1
#
_cell.length_a   1.000
_cell.length_b   1.000
_cell.length_c   1.000
_cell.angle_alpha   90.00
_cell.angle_beta   90.00
_cell.angle_gamma   90.00
#
_symmetry.space_group_name_H-M   'P 1'
#
loop_
_entity.id
_entity.type
_entity.pdbx_description
1 polymer ?
#
loop_
_entity_poly.entity_id
_entity_poly.type
_entity_poly.pdbx_seq_one_letter_code
_entity_poly.pdbx_strand_id
1 'polypeptide(L)'
;MPTRTVQVTATLTDTDGNPLSGKPINLYYREAGSTTWNDLGTNPHTTDANGQVTDSIDLTVPGSYDFRAEFPGDDQYEASSAELLNQMIKAKTQLTITVTPL
;
A
#
# COMPACT_ATOMS: atom_id res chain seq x y z
N MET A 1 0.43 1.19 -21.13
CA MET A 1 -0.50 0.28 -20.41
C MET A 1 -1.42 1.15 -19.56
N PRO A 2 -2.70 0.80 -19.37
CA PRO A 2 -3.55 1.56 -18.45
C PRO A 2 -3.01 1.46 -17.02
N THR A 3 -3.25 2.50 -16.23
CA THR A 3 -2.85 2.56 -14.82
C THR A 3 -4.05 2.64 -13.88
N ARG A 4 -3.87 2.21 -12.63
CA ARG A 4 -4.75 2.55 -11.52
C ARG A 4 -3.95 3.06 -10.33
N THR A 5 -4.39 4.20 -9.81
CA THR A 5 -3.99 4.67 -8.48
C THR A 5 -4.59 3.76 -7.42
N VAL A 6 -3.75 3.25 -6.53
CA VAL A 6 -4.14 2.48 -5.33
C VAL A 6 -3.65 3.22 -4.10
N GLN A 7 -4.43 3.21 -3.02
CA GLN A 7 -4.02 3.73 -1.72
C GLN A 7 -3.60 2.55 -0.84
N VAL A 8 -2.45 2.68 -0.19
CA VAL A 8 -1.92 1.74 0.80
C VAL A 8 -1.97 2.41 2.17
N THR A 9 -2.58 1.71 3.12
CA THR A 9 -2.65 2.14 4.52
C THR A 9 -1.96 1.10 5.38
N ALA A 10 -1.01 1.53 6.21
CA ALA A 10 -0.45 0.72 7.27
C ALA A 10 -0.83 1.30 8.63
N THR A 11 -1.09 0.42 9.60
CA THR A 11 -1.47 0.80 10.97
C THR A 11 -0.49 0.16 11.94
N LEU A 12 0.09 0.97 12.83
CA LEU A 12 0.98 0.54 13.90
C LEU A 12 0.29 0.68 15.26
N THR A 13 0.24 -0.41 16.00
CA THR A 13 -0.27 -0.46 17.38
C THR A 13 0.73 -1.17 18.30
N ASP A 14 0.64 -0.91 19.59
CA ASP A 14 1.29 -1.76 20.60
C ASP A 14 0.53 -3.09 20.80
N THR A 15 1.02 -3.92 21.73
CA THR A 15 0.43 -5.23 22.06
C THR A 15 -0.96 -5.13 22.70
N ASP A 16 -1.29 -3.99 23.31
CA ASP A 16 -2.59 -3.73 23.91
C ASP A 16 -3.59 -3.15 22.89
N GLY A 17 -3.14 -2.91 21.65
CA GLY A 17 -3.95 -2.36 20.56
C GLY A 17 -4.02 -0.84 20.55
N ASN A 18 -3.20 -0.14 21.35
CA ASN A 18 -3.17 1.31 21.32
C ASN A 18 -2.41 1.79 20.07
N PRO A 19 -2.92 2.81 19.35
CA PRO A 19 -2.24 3.35 18.19
C PRO A 19 -0.93 4.06 18.57
N LEU A 20 0.13 3.83 17.80
CA LEU A 20 1.43 4.46 18.01
C LEU A 20 1.64 5.60 17.03
N SER A 21 1.45 6.84 17.49
CA SER A 21 1.64 8.06 16.69
C SER A 21 3.10 8.52 16.65
N GLY A 22 3.50 9.20 15.58
CA GLY A 22 4.82 9.80 15.42
C GLY A 22 5.94 8.79 15.15
N LYS A 23 5.61 7.56 14.76
CA LYS A 23 6.57 6.49 14.50
C LYS A 23 6.89 6.38 13.00
N PRO A 24 8.15 6.10 12.61
CA PRO A 24 8.54 5.98 11.22
C PRO A 24 8.06 4.64 10.62
N ILE A 25 7.39 4.66 9.47
CA ILE A 25 7.02 3.47 8.71
C ILE A 25 7.55 3.57 7.30
N ASN A 26 8.27 2.55 6.86
CA ASN A 26 8.66 2.41 5.46
C ASN A 26 7.60 1.61 4.72
N LEU A 27 7.11 2.13 3.59
CA LEU A 27 6.16 1.45 2.71
C LEU A 27 6.87 1.02 1.43
N TYR A 28 6.57 -0.20 0.97
CA TYR A 28 7.15 -0.79 -0.23
C TYR A 28 6.11 -1.50 -1.07
N TYR A 29 6.41 -1.64 -2.36
CA TYR A 29 5.64 -2.45 -3.28
C TYR A 29 6.55 -3.14 -4.32
N ARG A 30 6.04 -4.20 -4.94
CA ARG A 30 6.66 -4.84 -6.10
C ARG A 30 5.62 -5.58 -6.93
N GLU A 31 5.95 -5.91 -8.17
CA GLU A 31 5.20 -6.93 -8.91
C GLU A 31 5.32 -8.29 -8.21
N ALA A 32 4.22 -9.03 -8.12
CA ALA A 32 4.21 -10.33 -7.45
C ALA A 32 5.19 -11.28 -8.13
N GLY A 33 6.06 -11.91 -7.32
CA GLY A 33 7.13 -12.79 -7.80
C GLY A 33 8.44 -12.08 -8.15
N SER A 34 8.48 -10.74 -8.15
CA SER A 34 9.74 -9.99 -8.18
C SER A 34 10.52 -10.18 -6.87
N THR A 35 11.84 -10.08 -6.92
CA THR A 35 12.71 -10.11 -5.73
C THR A 35 13.05 -8.71 -5.21
N THR A 36 12.86 -7.68 -6.02
CA THR A 36 13.21 -6.29 -5.68
C THR A 36 11.98 -5.53 -5.21
N TRP A 37 12.08 -4.95 -4.02
CA TRP A 37 11.11 -4.00 -3.47
C TRP A 37 11.42 -2.59 -3.94
N ASN A 38 10.38 -1.83 -4.26
CA ASN A 38 10.46 -0.41 -4.57
C ASN A 38 9.82 0.38 -3.43
N ASP A 39 10.34 1.56 -3.15
CA ASP A 39 9.72 2.48 -2.20
C ASP A 39 8.34 2.92 -2.69
N LEU A 40 7.36 2.89 -1.80
CA LEU A 40 6.05 3.50 -2.01
C LEU A 40 6.10 4.90 -1.39
N GLY A 41 6.25 5.89 -2.26
CA GLY A 41 6.45 7.29 -1.85
C GLY A 41 7.86 7.57 -1.34
N THR A 42 8.00 8.60 -0.51
CA THR A 42 9.27 8.95 0.14
C THR A 42 9.30 8.37 1.55
N ASN A 43 10.08 7.31 1.74
CA ASN A 43 10.29 6.71 3.05
C ASN A 43 11.29 7.53 3.90
N PRO A 44 11.11 7.57 5.24
CA PRO A 44 10.00 7.00 6.01
C PRO A 44 8.75 7.91 6.02
N HIS A 45 7.59 7.29 6.14
CA HIS A 45 6.32 7.95 6.51
C HIS A 45 6.21 8.06 8.03
N THR A 46 5.42 9.02 8.54
CA THR A 46 5.21 9.19 9.99
C THR A 46 3.77 8.88 10.35
N THR A 47 3.54 7.98 11.32
CA THR A 47 2.18 7.62 11.75
C THR A 47 1.42 8.81 12.34
N ASP A 48 0.14 8.93 11.98
CA ASP A 48 -0.77 9.93 12.51
C ASP A 48 -1.24 9.59 13.94
N ALA A 49 -2.20 10.37 14.48
CA ALA A 49 -2.76 10.14 15.82
C ALA A 49 -3.48 8.79 15.97
N ASN A 50 -3.85 8.15 14.87
CA ASN A 50 -4.48 6.83 14.83
C ASN A 50 -3.46 5.71 14.55
N GLY A 51 -2.16 6.02 14.59
CA GLY A 51 -1.11 5.06 14.29
C GLY A 51 -1.02 4.70 12.80
N GLN A 52 -1.62 5.50 11.91
CA GLN A 52 -1.72 5.17 10.48
C GLN A 52 -0.75 5.97 9.63
N VAL A 53 -0.22 5.34 8.59
CA VAL A 53 0.37 6.00 7.43
C VAL A 53 -0.42 5.64 6.18
N THR A 54 -0.61 6.61 5.30
CA THR A 54 -1.31 6.41 4.02
C THR A 54 -0.53 7.05 2.89
N ASP A 55 -0.33 6.32 1.81
CA ASP A 55 0.20 6.87 0.56
C ASP A 55 -0.38 6.14 -0.65
N SER A 56 -0.18 6.67 -1.83
CA SER A 56 -0.80 6.20 -3.07
C SER A 56 0.23 5.99 -4.18
N ILE A 57 -0.05 5.03 -5.05
CA ILE A 57 0.81 4.71 -6.18
C ILE A 57 0.02 4.32 -7.43
N ASP A 58 0.50 4.77 -8.58
CA ASP A 58 -0.02 4.35 -9.88
C ASP A 58 0.62 3.05 -10.34
N LEU A 59 -0.20 2.01 -10.50
CA LEU A 59 0.24 0.69 -10.94
C LEU A 59 -0.27 0.39 -12.35
N THR A 60 0.53 -0.34 -13.12
CA THR A 60 0.10 -0.86 -14.42
C THR A 60 -0.92 -1.97 -14.22
N VAL A 61 -2.00 -1.98 -15.01
CA VAL A 61 -3.12 -2.92 -14.82
C VAL A 61 -3.56 -3.62 -16.11
N PRO A 62 -4.15 -4.83 -16.02
CA PRO A 62 -4.25 -5.65 -14.81
C PRO A 62 -2.88 -6.22 -14.41
N GLY A 63 -2.61 -6.29 -13.11
CA GLY A 63 -1.32 -6.77 -12.57
C GLY A 63 -1.43 -7.22 -11.11
N SER A 64 -0.64 -8.22 -10.73
CA SER A 64 -0.57 -8.72 -9.36
C SER A 64 0.62 -8.09 -8.65
N TYR A 65 0.41 -7.59 -7.44
CA TYR A 65 1.41 -6.82 -6.68
C TYR A 65 1.52 -7.32 -5.25
N ASP A 66 2.72 -7.23 -4.68
CA ASP A 66 2.98 -7.41 -3.26
C ASP A 66 3.22 -6.04 -2.61
N PHE A 67 2.74 -5.87 -1.39
CA PHE A 67 2.93 -4.65 -0.58
C PHE A 67 3.55 -5.01 0.76
N ARG A 68 4.36 -4.11 1.30
CA ARG A 68 5.01 -4.29 2.60
C ARG A 68 5.06 -2.98 3.37
N ALA A 69 4.84 -3.08 4.67
CA ALA A 69 5.08 -2.00 5.63
C ALA A 69 6.11 -2.48 6.68
N GLU A 70 7.05 -1.61 7.04
CA GLU A 70 8.12 -1.92 7.99
C GLU A 70 8.28 -0.78 9.00
N PHE A 71 8.13 -1.12 10.28
CA PHE A 71 8.55 -0.31 11.40
C PHE A 71 9.95 -0.77 11.83
N PRO A 72 11.00 0.08 11.73
CA PRO A 72 12.37 -0.31 12.05
C PRO A 72 12.63 -0.53 13.54
N GLY A 73 11.65 -0.26 14.40
CA GLY A 73 11.84 -0.20 15.85
C GLY A 73 12.32 1.18 16.30
N ASP A 74 12.29 1.40 17.61
CA ASP A 74 12.87 2.57 18.26
C ASP A 74 13.32 2.22 19.69
N ASP A 75 13.67 3.23 20.50
CA ASP A 75 14.11 3.05 21.89
C ASP A 75 13.04 2.39 22.80
N GLN A 76 11.77 2.36 22.39
CA GLN A 76 10.64 1.89 23.18
C GLN A 76 10.00 0.62 22.64
N TYR A 77 9.97 0.45 21.31
CA TYR A 77 9.25 -0.62 20.63
C TYR A 77 10.17 -1.37 19.66
N GLU A 78 10.07 -2.69 19.70
CA GLU A 78 10.79 -3.57 18.77
C GLU A 78 10.31 -3.37 17.32
N ALA A 79 11.19 -3.70 16.37
CA ALA A 79 10.86 -3.67 14.95
C ALA A 79 9.71 -4.63 14.61
N SER A 80 8.89 -4.26 13.62
CA SER A 80 7.80 -5.10 13.11
C SER A 80 7.53 -4.85 11.63
N SER A 81 6.94 -5.82 10.95
CA SER A 81 6.60 -5.68 9.53
C SER A 81 5.34 -6.47 9.18
N ALA A 82 4.69 -6.06 8.10
CA ALA A 82 3.51 -6.71 7.55
C ALA A 82 3.58 -6.74 6.03
N GLU A 83 3.12 -7.84 5.43
CA GLU A 83 3.08 -8.03 3.98
C GLU A 83 1.67 -8.43 3.50
N LEU A 84 1.29 -7.90 2.35
CA LEU A 84 0.11 -8.34 1.58
C LEU A 84 0.58 -8.82 0.21
N LEU A 85 0.54 -10.13 -0.01
CA LEU A 85 1.08 -10.77 -1.21
C LEU A 85 -0.02 -11.04 -2.26
N ASN A 86 0.35 -11.06 -3.53
CA ASN A 86 -0.49 -11.46 -4.68
C ASN A 86 -1.82 -10.67 -4.81
N GLN A 87 -1.75 -9.36 -4.60
CA GLN A 87 -2.91 -8.48 -4.71
C GLN A 87 -3.20 -8.17 -6.19
N MET A 88 -4.29 -8.72 -6.72
CA MET A 88 -4.72 -8.50 -8.10
C MET A 88 -5.38 -7.12 -8.26
N ILE A 89 -4.68 -6.20 -8.93
CA ILE A 89 -5.22 -4.89 -9.29
C ILE A 89 -5.80 -4.96 -10.71
N LYS A 90 -7.12 -4.79 -10.82
CA LYS A 90 -7.86 -4.91 -12.08
C LYS A 90 -7.91 -3.61 -12.86
N ALA A 91 -7.91 -3.71 -14.19
CA ALA A 91 -8.17 -2.57 -15.07
C ALA A 91 -9.62 -2.07 -14.96
N LYS A 92 -9.83 -0.78 -15.23
CA LYS A 92 -11.19 -0.21 -15.37
C LYS A 92 -11.81 -0.70 -16.69
N THR A 93 -13.12 -0.93 -16.69
CA THR A 93 -13.90 -1.22 -17.90
C THR A 93 -14.67 0.01 -18.35
N GLN A 94 -14.92 0.13 -19.65
CA GLN A 94 -15.86 1.08 -20.23
C GLN A 94 -16.89 0.31 -21.04
N LEU A 95 -18.17 0.59 -20.82
CA LEU A 95 -19.28 -0.04 -21.53
C LEU A 95 -20.14 1.06 -22.16
N THR A 96 -20.47 0.91 -23.43
CA THR A 96 -21.38 1.82 -24.16
C THR A 96 -22.44 0.99 -24.87
N ILE A 97 -23.65 1.54 -24.98
CA ILE A 97 -24.77 0.96 -25.74
C ILE A 97 -25.40 2.05 -26.60
N THR A 98 -25.73 1.73 -27.84
CA THR A 98 -26.40 2.65 -28.77
C THR A 98 -27.66 1.99 -29.32
N VAL A 99 -28.72 2.79 -29.49
CA VAL A 99 -29.98 2.36 -30.10
C VAL A 99 -30.29 3.32 -31.24
N THR A 100 -30.42 2.78 -32.45
CA THR A 100 -30.71 3.58 -33.65
C THR A 100 -32.12 3.20 -34.15
N PRO A 101 -33.10 4.13 -34.16
CA PRO A 101 -34.39 3.89 -34.79
C PRO A 101 -34.23 3.75 -36.31
N LEU A 102 -35.00 2.85 -36.92
CA LEU A 102 -35.05 2.65 -38.38
C LEU A 102 -35.84 3.75 -39.09
#